data_AF-A0A376U9Q2-F1
#
_entry.id   AF-A0A376U9Q2-F1
#
_cell.length_a   1.000
_cell.length_b   1.000
_cell.length_c   1.000
_cell.angle_alpha   90.00
_cell.angle_beta   90.00
_cell.angle_gamma   90.00
#
_symmetry.space_group_name_H-M   'P 1'
#
loop_
_entity.id
_entity.type
_entity.pdbx_description
1 polymer ?
#
loop_
_entity_poly.entity_id
_entity_poly.type
_entity_poly.pdbx_seq_one_letter_code
_entity_poly.pdbx_strand_id
1 'polypeptide(L)'
;MSNMTLLTLRWRNAPFMVEARALSVETVDSKVLNLAREDIVWHSVSELITDVPDKEMLGLNIVEFAGDDEALIDERVNALCVRLDELIVSQQAGVIGWQVCRELAGVERIYAMRKKAVGLLGNAKGAAKPIPFAEDTCVPPEHLADYIAEFRALLDSHGLSYGMFGHVDAGVLHVRPALDMCDPQQEILMKQISDDVVALTAKYGGLLWGEHGKGFRAEYSPAFFR
;
A
#
# COMPACT_ATOMS: atom_id res chain seq x y z
N MET A 1 12.66 17.48 14.58
CA MET A 1 12.17 16.34 15.38
C MET A 1 11.22 15.53 14.49
N SER A 2 11.18 14.20 14.60
CA SER A 2 10.29 13.36 13.77
C SER A 2 9.16 12.80 14.64
N ASN A 3 7.91 13.00 14.23
CA ASN A 3 6.72 12.44 14.89
C ASN A 3 5.94 11.62 13.85
N MET A 4 5.66 10.35 14.12
CA MET A 4 4.89 9.51 13.20
C MET A 4 3.50 9.20 13.73
N THR A 5 2.52 9.23 12.84
CA THR A 5 1.17 8.77 13.13
C THR A 5 0.92 7.47 12.38
N LEU A 6 0.65 6.40 13.12
CA LEU A 6 0.30 5.11 12.55
C LEU A 6 -1.21 5.01 12.38
N LEU A 7 -1.68 4.73 11.16
CA LEU A 7 -3.11 4.66 10.88
C LEU A 7 -3.54 3.22 10.60
N THR A 8 -4.43 2.65 11.43
CA THR A 8 -5.01 1.33 11.20
C THR A 8 -6.27 1.49 10.34
N LEU A 9 -6.07 1.45 9.02
CA LEU A 9 -7.11 1.82 8.03
C LEU A 9 -7.45 0.67 7.08
N ARG A 10 -8.68 0.69 6.57
CA ARG A 10 -9.12 -0.04 5.39
C ARG A 10 -9.20 0.89 4.16
N TRP A 11 -8.17 0.85 3.32
CA TRP A 11 -8.10 1.04 1.84
C TRP A 11 -8.88 2.12 1.06
N ARG A 12 -9.66 3.05 1.64
CA ARG A 12 -10.36 4.10 0.87
C ARG A 12 -9.90 5.54 1.16
N ASN A 13 -8.67 5.72 1.62
CA ASN A 13 -8.25 6.92 2.35
C ASN A 13 -7.22 7.80 1.64
N ALA A 14 -6.75 7.37 0.47
CA ALA A 14 -5.65 8.02 -0.23
C ALA A 14 -5.81 9.54 -0.38
N PRO A 15 -6.98 10.08 -0.80
CA PRO A 15 -7.10 11.52 -1.02
C PRO A 15 -6.93 12.37 0.24
N PHE A 16 -7.50 11.96 1.38
CA PHE A 16 -7.41 12.78 2.59
C PHE A 16 -6.05 12.70 3.28
N MET A 17 -5.32 11.60 3.11
CA MET A 17 -3.98 11.46 3.68
C MET A 17 -2.98 12.37 2.96
N VAL A 18 -3.17 12.60 1.66
CA VAL A 18 -2.41 13.61 0.89
C VAL A 18 -2.71 15.03 1.40
N GLU A 19 -3.98 15.34 1.68
CA GLU A 19 -4.37 16.65 2.23
C GLU A 19 -3.73 16.95 3.59
N ALA A 20 -3.33 15.92 4.35
CA ALA A 20 -2.72 16.07 5.66
C ALA A 20 -1.34 16.75 5.62
N ARG A 21 -0.72 16.90 4.43
CA ARG A 21 0.63 17.46 4.26
C ARG A 21 1.68 16.75 5.12
N ALA A 22 1.56 15.42 5.16
CA ALA A 22 2.55 14.53 5.73
C ALA A 22 3.84 14.56 4.89
N LEU A 23 4.95 14.13 5.51
CA LEU A 23 6.21 13.89 4.80
C LEU A 23 6.09 12.67 3.89
N SER A 24 5.43 11.61 4.36
CA SER A 24 5.27 10.33 3.67
C SER A 24 3.96 9.67 4.07
N VAL A 25 3.32 8.99 3.10
CA VAL A 25 2.12 8.17 3.32
C VAL A 25 2.34 6.81 2.68
N GLU A 26 2.63 5.80 3.49
CA GLU A 26 2.88 4.44 3.03
C GLU A 26 1.70 3.52 3.30
N THR A 27 1.55 2.46 2.50
CA THR A 27 0.48 1.48 2.70
C THR A 27 0.93 0.04 2.46
N VAL A 28 0.39 -0.91 3.23
CA VAL A 28 0.59 -2.36 3.06
C VAL A 28 -0.70 -3.14 3.29
N ASP A 29 -1.09 -4.00 2.35
CA ASP A 29 -2.33 -4.78 2.40
C ASP A 29 -2.31 -5.89 3.45
N SER A 30 -3.48 -6.52 3.65
CA SER A 30 -3.63 -7.62 4.61
C SER A 30 -2.66 -8.76 4.33
N LYS A 31 -2.32 -9.03 3.07
CA LYS A 31 -1.38 -10.10 2.72
C LYS A 31 0.02 -9.75 3.21
N VAL A 32 0.50 -8.54 2.93
CA VAL A 32 1.81 -8.07 3.38
C VAL A 32 1.85 -7.94 4.90
N LEU A 33 0.80 -7.39 5.51
CA LEU A 33 0.70 -7.27 6.97
C LEU A 33 0.70 -8.64 7.66
N ASN A 34 -0.01 -9.63 7.12
CA ASN A 34 -0.04 -10.98 7.70
C ASN A 34 1.31 -11.69 7.57
N LEU A 35 2.06 -11.46 6.48
CA LEU A 35 3.44 -11.94 6.37
C LEU A 35 4.32 -11.35 7.47
N ALA A 36 4.12 -10.07 7.82
CA ALA A 36 4.81 -9.47 8.95
C ALA A 36 4.45 -10.16 10.26
N ARG A 37 3.15 -10.39 10.52
CA ARG A 37 2.61 -11.04 11.74
C ARG A 37 3.14 -12.46 11.96
N GLU A 38 3.46 -13.18 10.89
CA GLU A 38 4.04 -14.53 10.95
C GLU A 38 5.57 -14.55 11.10
N ASP A 39 6.26 -13.42 10.92
CA ASP A 39 7.71 -13.29 11.02
C ASP A 39 8.14 -12.75 12.40
N ILE A 40 9.39 -13.03 12.79
CA ILE A 40 9.96 -12.58 14.06
C ILE A 40 9.97 -11.04 14.20
N VAL A 41 9.94 -10.30 13.07
CA VAL A 41 9.82 -8.84 13.09
C VAL A 41 8.55 -8.36 13.79
N TRP A 42 7.47 -9.15 13.83
CA TRP A 42 6.22 -8.75 14.49
C TRP A 42 6.38 -8.50 15.98
N HIS A 43 7.16 -9.35 16.68
CA HIS A 43 7.45 -9.17 18.11
C HIS A 43 8.10 -7.81 18.39
N SER A 44 8.80 -7.27 17.40
CA SER A 44 9.41 -5.95 17.46
C SER A 44 8.47 -4.82 17.06
N VAL A 45 7.19 -5.02 16.82
CA VAL A 45 6.28 -3.88 16.52
C VAL A 45 4.88 -4.05 17.09
N SER A 46 4.52 -5.25 17.57
CA SER A 46 3.17 -5.60 17.99
C SER A 46 2.57 -4.69 19.07
N GLU A 47 3.39 -4.07 19.92
CA GLU A 47 2.92 -3.11 20.92
C GLU A 47 2.53 -1.76 20.32
N LEU A 48 3.05 -1.43 19.14
CA LEU A 48 2.76 -0.20 18.39
C LEU A 48 1.57 -0.37 17.44
N ILE A 49 1.11 -1.61 17.21
CA ILE A 49 0.02 -1.96 16.29
C ILE A 49 -1.01 -2.82 17.05
N THR A 50 -1.98 -2.16 17.66
CA THR A 50 -3.02 -2.81 18.47
C THR A 50 -4.22 -3.17 17.63
N ASP A 51 -4.69 -4.40 17.78
CA ASP A 51 -5.91 -4.88 17.14
C ASP A 51 -7.16 -4.23 17.76
N VAL A 52 -8.14 -3.94 16.90
CA VAL A 52 -9.43 -3.39 17.33
C VAL A 52 -10.38 -4.55 17.59
N PRO A 53 -11.01 -4.67 18.79
CA PRO A 53 -11.93 -5.74 19.09
C PRO A 53 -13.03 -5.89 18.03
N ASP A 54 -13.35 -7.14 17.67
CA ASP A 54 -14.38 -7.49 16.69
C ASP A 54 -14.19 -6.92 15.28
N LYS A 55 -12.98 -6.46 14.94
CA LYS A 55 -12.62 -5.96 13.62
C LYS A 55 -11.37 -6.66 13.10
N GLU A 56 -11.39 -7.05 11.83
CA GLU A 56 -10.21 -7.55 11.14
C GLU A 56 -9.42 -6.39 10.51
N MET A 57 -8.13 -6.29 10.83
CA MET A 57 -7.24 -5.32 10.22
C MET A 57 -6.80 -5.80 8.82
N LEU A 58 -7.43 -5.23 7.79
CA LEU A 58 -7.18 -5.62 6.39
C LEU A 58 -6.02 -4.88 5.73
N GLY A 59 -5.27 -4.07 6.48
CA GLY A 59 -4.16 -3.29 5.99
C GLY A 59 -3.71 -2.23 6.98
N LEU A 60 -2.61 -1.56 6.66
CA LEU A 60 -1.99 -0.55 7.50
C LEU A 60 -1.54 0.61 6.64
N ASN A 61 -1.86 1.84 7.07
CA ASN A 61 -1.30 3.05 6.49
C ASN A 61 -0.36 3.70 7.51
N ILE A 62 0.79 4.16 7.05
CA ILE A 62 1.84 4.76 7.89
C ILE A 62 2.00 6.20 7.43
N VAL A 63 1.72 7.16 8.30
CA VAL A 63 1.73 8.60 7.97
C VAL A 63 2.78 9.29 8.82
N GLU A 64 3.84 9.76 8.18
CA GLU A 64 4.96 10.39 8.86
C GLU A 64 4.90 11.91 8.75
N PHE A 65 5.14 12.61 9.87
CA PHE A 65 5.35 14.05 9.90
C PHE A 65 6.76 14.34 10.43
N ALA A 66 7.54 15.13 9.70
CA ALA A 66 8.83 15.58 10.20
C ALA A 66 9.03 17.07 9.89
N GLY A 67 9.74 17.75 10.78
CA GLY A 67 10.08 19.16 10.62
C GLY A 67 10.86 19.71 11.81
N ASP A 68 11.23 20.98 11.70
CA ASP A 68 11.99 21.70 12.72
C ASP A 68 11.10 22.49 13.69
N ASP A 69 9.79 22.49 13.47
CA ASP A 69 8.78 23.13 14.31
C ASP A 69 7.86 22.06 14.94
N GLU A 70 8.14 21.73 16.20
CA GLU A 70 7.39 20.71 16.94
C GLU A 70 5.91 21.09 17.12
N ALA A 71 5.61 22.37 17.36
CA ALA A 71 4.24 22.83 17.57
C ALA A 71 3.41 22.69 16.30
N LEU A 72 3.98 23.02 15.14
CA LEU A 72 3.33 22.83 13.85
C LEU A 72 3.07 21.35 13.54
N ILE A 73 4.02 20.48 13.89
CA ILE A 73 3.87 19.03 13.69
C ILE A 73 2.75 18.48 14.60
N ASP A 74 2.72 18.90 15.86
CA ASP A 74 1.66 18.53 16.80
C ASP A 74 0.29 19.00 16.34
N GLU A 75 0.18 20.23 15.84
CA GLU A 75 -1.05 20.75 15.26
C GLU A 75 -1.56 19.85 14.13
N ARG A 76 -0.69 19.48 13.19
CA ARG A 76 -1.05 18.63 12.04
C ARG A 76 -1.43 17.21 12.44
N VAL A 77 -0.67 16.60 13.35
CA VAL A 77 -0.98 15.27 13.89
C VAL A 77 -2.33 15.29 14.59
N ASN A 78 -2.60 16.29 15.43
CA ASN A 78 -3.87 16.42 16.13
C ASN A 78 -5.04 16.64 15.17
N ALA A 79 -4.87 17.50 14.16
CA ALA A 79 -5.90 17.73 13.14
C ALA A 79 -6.25 16.45 12.38
N LEU A 80 -5.24 15.63 12.04
CA LEU A 80 -5.45 14.33 11.42
C LEU A 80 -6.18 13.36 12.36
N CYS A 81 -5.79 13.29 13.64
CA CYS A 81 -6.43 12.43 14.64
C CYS A 81 -7.92 12.77 14.81
N VAL A 82 -8.26 14.07 14.92
CA VAL A 82 -9.66 14.52 15.01
C VAL A 82 -10.47 14.07 13.80
N ARG A 83 -9.93 14.25 12.59
CA ARG A 83 -10.59 13.80 11.36
C ARG A 83 -10.78 12.28 11.31
N LEU A 84 -9.81 11.51 11.82
CA LEU A 84 -9.91 10.06 11.88
C LEU A 84 -10.98 9.60 12.87
N ASP A 85 -11.10 10.27 14.02
CA ASP A 85 -12.17 10.01 14.98
C ASP A 85 -13.55 10.23 14.33
N GLU A 86 -13.72 11.31 13.56
CA GLU A 86 -14.96 11.56 12.80
C GLU A 86 -15.26 10.44 11.79
N LEU A 87 -14.24 9.94 11.07
CA LEU A 87 -14.39 8.84 10.13
C LEU A 87 -14.74 7.52 10.82
N ILE A 88 -14.17 7.25 12.00
CA ILE A 88 -14.49 6.06 12.81
C ILE A 88 -15.94 6.13 13.28
N VAL A 89 -16.37 7.25 13.85
CA VAL A 89 -17.74 7.45 14.36
C VAL A 89 -18.77 7.35 13.24
N SER A 90 -18.48 7.95 12.08
CA SER A 90 -19.35 7.89 10.91
C SER A 90 -19.27 6.58 10.11
N GLN A 91 -18.35 5.67 10.48
CA GLN A 91 -18.05 4.41 9.77
C GLN A 91 -17.72 4.63 8.29
N GLN A 92 -17.04 5.73 8.00
CA GLN A 92 -16.68 6.14 6.65
C GLN A 92 -15.24 5.74 6.33
N ALA A 93 -14.98 5.61 5.02
CA ALA A 93 -13.65 5.38 4.46
C ALA A 93 -12.92 4.11 5.00
N GLY A 94 -13.62 3.27 5.78
CA GLY A 94 -13.07 2.03 6.33
C GLY A 94 -12.03 2.23 7.45
N VAL A 95 -11.94 3.42 8.04
CA VAL A 95 -11.10 3.63 9.23
C VAL A 95 -11.64 2.80 10.39
N ILE A 96 -10.79 1.98 11.00
CA ILE A 96 -11.18 1.18 12.19
C ILE A 96 -10.44 1.63 13.46
N GLY A 97 -9.32 2.32 13.31
CA GLY A 97 -8.56 2.88 14.42
C GLY A 97 -7.36 3.72 13.94
N TRP A 98 -6.64 4.28 14.91
CA TRP A 98 -5.36 4.95 14.69
C TRP A 98 -4.52 4.91 15.97
N GLN A 99 -3.22 5.07 15.84
CA GLN A 99 -2.24 5.13 16.92
C GLN A 99 -1.15 6.16 16.60
N VAL A 100 -0.57 6.81 17.61
CA VAL A 100 0.51 7.80 17.39
C VAL A 100 1.80 7.26 18.01
N CYS A 101 2.91 7.36 17.27
CA CYS A 101 4.24 6.96 17.70
C CYS A 101 5.23 8.13 17.53
N ARG A 102 5.64 8.72 18.66
CA ARG A 102 6.56 9.87 18.68
C ARG A 102 8.02 9.48 18.86
N GLU A 103 8.26 8.28 19.37
CA GLU A 103 9.61 7.80 19.64
C GLU A 103 10.27 7.33 18.34
N LEU A 104 11.40 7.95 17.99
CA LEU A 104 12.16 7.59 16.78
C LEU A 104 12.44 6.08 16.67
N ALA A 105 12.79 5.43 17.78
CA ALA A 105 13.01 3.99 17.80
C ALA A 105 11.75 3.19 17.43
N GLY A 106 10.56 3.65 17.84
CA GLY A 106 9.29 3.04 17.44
C GLY A 106 8.99 3.26 15.96
N VAL A 107 9.27 4.47 15.46
CA VAL A 107 9.16 4.82 14.03
C VAL A 107 10.02 3.90 13.16
N GLU A 108 11.29 3.75 13.52
CA GLU A 108 12.23 2.88 12.82
C GLU A 108 11.77 1.41 12.81
N ARG A 109 11.20 0.92 13.93
CA ARG A 109 10.67 -0.45 14.03
C ARG A 109 9.48 -0.68 13.10
N ILE A 110 8.58 0.29 12.98
CA ILE A 110 7.44 0.22 12.04
C ILE A 110 7.93 0.20 10.59
N TYR A 111 8.86 1.08 10.21
CA TYR A 111 9.44 1.07 8.86
C TYR A 111 10.25 -0.20 8.57
N ALA A 112 10.98 -0.72 9.56
CA ALA A 112 11.68 -1.99 9.45
C ALA A 112 10.70 -3.14 9.21
N MET A 113 9.55 -3.16 9.90
CA MET A 113 8.48 -4.12 9.65
C MET A 113 7.96 -4.00 8.22
N ARG A 114 7.59 -2.78 7.75
CA ARG A 114 7.12 -2.56 6.37
C ARG A 114 8.12 -3.13 5.36
N LYS A 115 9.40 -2.74 5.47
CA LYS A 115 10.46 -3.16 4.56
C LYS A 115 10.66 -4.68 4.58
N LYS A 116 10.65 -5.29 5.76
CA LYS A 116 10.78 -6.74 5.94
C LYS A 116 9.60 -7.50 5.33
N ALA A 117 8.38 -7.05 5.62
CA ALA A 117 7.14 -7.66 5.14
C ALA A 117 7.08 -7.71 3.60
N VAL A 118 7.47 -6.63 2.93
CA VAL A 118 7.59 -6.60 1.47
C VAL A 118 8.60 -7.62 0.95
N GLY A 119 9.75 -7.78 1.63
CA GLY A 119 10.76 -8.79 1.30
C GLY A 119 10.25 -10.22 1.48
N LEU A 120 9.36 -10.46 2.44
CA LEU A 120 8.79 -11.79 2.72
C LEU A 120 7.84 -12.28 1.63
N LEU A 121 7.28 -11.39 0.79
CA LEU A 121 6.44 -11.80 -0.35
C LEU A 121 7.16 -12.79 -1.27
N GLY A 122 8.48 -12.64 -1.46
CA GLY A 122 9.27 -13.56 -2.29
C GLY A 122 9.38 -14.97 -1.73
N ASN A 123 9.11 -15.17 -0.43
CA ASN A 123 9.19 -16.46 0.26
C ASN A 123 7.85 -17.22 0.29
N ALA A 124 6.88 -16.81 -0.52
CA ALA A 124 5.59 -17.49 -0.61
C ALA A 124 5.75 -19.01 -0.84
N LYS A 125 4.98 -19.81 -0.11
CA LYS A 125 4.97 -21.28 -0.22
C LYS A 125 4.25 -21.72 -1.50
N GLY A 126 4.57 -22.90 -2.01
CA GLY A 126 3.96 -23.47 -3.22
C GLY A 126 4.67 -23.09 -4.53
N ALA A 127 4.12 -23.56 -5.65
CA ALA A 127 4.67 -23.31 -6.98
C ALA A 127 4.39 -21.88 -7.46
N ALA A 128 3.18 -21.36 -7.19
CA ALA A 128 2.85 -19.97 -7.47
C ALA A 128 3.66 -19.00 -6.60
N LYS A 129 4.36 -18.06 -7.24
CA LYS A 129 5.19 -17.03 -6.58
C LYS A 129 4.69 -15.62 -6.92
N PRO A 130 4.66 -14.68 -5.96
CA PRO A 130 4.43 -13.27 -6.24
C PRO A 130 5.51 -12.72 -7.18
N ILE A 131 5.12 -12.31 -8.38
CA ILE A 131 6.05 -11.87 -9.44
C ILE A 131 5.80 -10.39 -9.76
N PRO A 132 6.88 -9.59 -9.91
CA PRO A 132 6.79 -8.15 -10.17
C PRO A 132 6.48 -7.81 -11.65
N PHE A 133 5.44 -8.42 -12.26
CA PHE A 133 5.08 -8.14 -13.65
C PHE A 133 4.01 -7.03 -13.80
N ALA A 134 3.32 -6.70 -12.72
CA ALA A 134 2.27 -5.68 -12.66
C ALA A 134 2.49 -4.68 -11.50
N GLU A 135 3.75 -4.39 -11.16
CA GLU A 135 4.12 -3.44 -10.10
C GLU A 135 4.39 -2.02 -10.62
N ASP A 136 4.62 -1.08 -9.70
CA ASP A 136 5.17 0.25 -10.01
C ASP A 136 4.29 1.13 -10.90
N THR A 137 2.98 0.94 -10.81
CA THR A 137 2.00 1.81 -11.48
C THR A 137 1.81 3.08 -10.66
N CYS A 138 1.76 4.23 -11.31
CA CYS A 138 1.52 5.53 -10.68
C CYS A 138 0.25 6.15 -11.28
N VAL A 139 -0.68 6.62 -10.45
CA VAL A 139 -1.89 7.36 -10.85
C VAL A 139 -2.00 8.65 -10.03
N PRO A 140 -2.72 9.68 -10.49
CA PRO A 140 -3.01 10.84 -9.66
C PRO A 140 -3.58 10.41 -8.29
N PRO A 141 -3.06 10.92 -7.15
CA PRO A 141 -3.45 10.43 -5.82
C PRO A 141 -4.96 10.51 -5.53
N GLU A 142 -5.67 11.47 -6.12
CA GLU A 142 -7.12 11.61 -6.05
C GLU A 142 -7.88 10.41 -6.65
N HIS A 143 -7.25 9.66 -7.54
CA HIS A 143 -7.80 8.48 -8.20
C HIS A 143 -7.32 7.14 -7.60
N LEU A 144 -6.33 7.19 -6.71
CA LEU A 144 -5.64 5.99 -6.22
C LEU A 144 -6.59 4.99 -5.52
N ALA A 145 -7.58 5.48 -4.77
CA ALA A 145 -8.52 4.61 -4.07
C ALA A 145 -9.40 3.79 -5.04
N ASP A 146 -9.91 4.43 -6.09
CA ASP A 146 -10.74 3.75 -7.10
C ASP A 146 -9.88 2.86 -8.00
N TYR A 147 -8.66 3.30 -8.33
CA TYR A 147 -7.67 2.49 -9.05
C TYR A 147 -7.34 1.19 -8.30
N ILE A 148 -7.03 1.26 -7.00
CA ILE A 148 -6.77 0.08 -6.16
C ILE A 148 -8.00 -0.85 -6.15
N ALA A 149 -9.21 -0.30 -6.00
CA ALA A 149 -10.43 -1.10 -5.95
C ALA A 149 -10.66 -1.88 -7.26
N GLU A 150 -10.49 -1.24 -8.42
CA GLU A 150 -10.62 -1.90 -9.72
C GLU A 150 -9.47 -2.87 -10.02
N PHE A 151 -8.23 -2.55 -9.62
CA PHE A 151 -7.10 -3.45 -9.79
C PHE A 151 -7.29 -4.73 -8.97
N ARG A 152 -7.76 -4.61 -7.72
CA ARG A 152 -8.13 -5.78 -6.91
C ARG A 152 -9.22 -6.60 -7.59
N ALA A 153 -10.29 -5.95 -8.05
CA ALA A 153 -11.38 -6.65 -8.74
C ALA A 153 -10.89 -7.40 -9.99
N LEU A 154 -9.96 -6.82 -10.76
CA LEU A 154 -9.30 -7.47 -11.89
C LEU A 154 -8.58 -8.75 -11.44
N LEU A 155 -7.69 -8.66 -10.45
CA LEU A 155 -6.95 -9.83 -9.98
C LEU A 155 -7.83 -10.90 -9.32
N ASP A 156 -8.84 -10.46 -8.56
CA ASP A 156 -9.82 -11.33 -7.91
C ASP A 156 -10.66 -12.08 -8.96
N SER A 157 -10.98 -11.44 -10.10
CA SER A 157 -11.73 -12.08 -11.20
C SER A 157 -10.97 -13.23 -11.86
N HIS A 158 -9.63 -13.22 -11.77
CA HIS A 158 -8.75 -14.30 -12.20
C HIS A 158 -8.40 -15.28 -11.08
N GLY A 159 -8.95 -15.10 -9.87
CA GLY A 159 -8.71 -15.97 -8.72
C GLY A 159 -7.26 -15.91 -8.19
N LEU A 160 -6.54 -14.82 -8.44
CA LEU A 160 -5.15 -14.69 -8.06
C LEU A 160 -4.99 -14.22 -6.62
N SER A 161 -4.01 -14.80 -5.91
CA SER A 161 -3.48 -14.20 -4.69
C SER A 161 -2.43 -13.17 -5.04
N TYR A 162 -2.38 -12.05 -4.31
CA TYR A 162 -1.43 -10.96 -4.56
C TYR A 162 -1.04 -10.27 -3.25
N GLY A 163 0.08 -9.57 -3.28
CA GLY A 163 0.41 -8.56 -2.28
C GLY A 163 0.43 -7.16 -2.90
N MET A 164 -0.16 -6.20 -2.21
CA MET A 164 -0.18 -4.78 -2.58
C MET A 164 0.47 -3.91 -1.50
N PHE A 165 1.33 -3.00 -1.92
CA PHE A 165 1.99 -2.01 -1.08
C PHE A 165 2.38 -0.80 -1.92
N GLY A 166 2.58 0.37 -1.33
CA GLY A 166 2.87 1.56 -2.12
C GLY A 166 3.04 2.85 -1.34
N HIS A 167 3.40 3.87 -2.11
CA HIS A 167 3.59 5.26 -1.68
C HIS A 167 2.34 6.04 -2.09
N VAL A 168 1.40 6.16 -1.16
CA VAL A 168 0.08 6.74 -1.41
C VAL A 168 0.18 8.23 -1.76
N ASP A 169 1.12 8.93 -1.14
CA ASP A 169 1.43 10.34 -1.39
C ASP A 169 1.92 10.60 -2.81
N ALA A 170 2.69 9.65 -3.37
CA ALA A 170 3.19 9.70 -4.73
C ALA A 170 2.24 9.06 -5.77
N GLY A 171 1.12 8.49 -5.33
CA GLY A 171 0.21 7.76 -6.21
C GLY A 171 0.77 6.43 -6.73
N VAL A 172 1.89 5.93 -6.16
CA VAL A 172 2.61 4.75 -6.61
C VAL A 172 2.10 3.50 -5.90
N LEU A 173 1.77 2.47 -6.67
CA LEU A 173 1.30 1.18 -6.19
C LEU A 173 2.17 0.06 -6.77
N HIS A 174 2.66 -0.80 -5.88
CA HIS A 174 3.34 -2.03 -6.23
C HIS A 174 2.41 -3.21 -5.97
N VAL A 175 2.16 -3.99 -7.01
CA VAL A 175 1.30 -5.16 -6.96
C VAL A 175 2.08 -6.37 -7.45
N ARG A 176 2.07 -7.44 -6.67
CA ARG A 176 2.76 -8.70 -6.99
C ARG A 176 1.77 -9.85 -7.01
N PRO A 177 1.09 -10.10 -8.14
CA PRO A 177 0.26 -11.29 -8.30
C PRO A 177 1.09 -12.56 -8.28
N ALA A 178 0.55 -13.62 -7.66
CA ALA A 178 1.21 -14.91 -7.57
C ALA A 178 0.82 -15.81 -8.75
N LEU A 179 1.81 -16.22 -9.53
CA LEU A 179 1.64 -17.13 -10.66
C LEU A 179 2.68 -18.26 -10.59
N ASP A 180 2.30 -19.44 -11.06
CA ASP A 180 3.21 -20.55 -11.33
C ASP A 180 3.72 -20.45 -12.77
N MET A 181 4.93 -19.95 -12.94
CA MET A 181 5.54 -19.78 -14.26
C MET A 181 6.01 -21.09 -14.90
N CYS A 182 5.86 -22.23 -14.21
CA CYS A 182 6.02 -23.55 -14.82
C CYS A 182 4.75 -24.02 -15.56
N ASP A 183 3.62 -23.34 -15.36
CA ASP A 183 2.36 -23.59 -16.06
C ASP A 183 2.23 -22.66 -17.28
N PRO A 184 2.27 -23.18 -18.52
CA PRO A 184 2.14 -22.36 -19.73
C PRO A 184 0.85 -21.56 -19.82
N GLN A 185 -0.24 -22.01 -19.17
CA GLN A 185 -1.49 -21.24 -19.13
C GLN A 185 -1.35 -19.98 -18.27
N GLN A 186 -0.56 -20.05 -17.20
CA GLN A 186 -0.31 -18.90 -16.33
C GLN A 186 0.68 -17.91 -16.95
N GLU A 187 1.57 -18.36 -17.83
CA GLU A 187 2.38 -17.46 -18.66
C GLU A 187 1.50 -16.59 -19.59
N ILE A 188 0.51 -17.21 -20.25
CA ILE A 188 -0.47 -16.48 -21.08
C ILE A 188 -1.29 -15.51 -20.23
N LEU A 189 -1.73 -15.96 -19.05
CA LEU A 189 -2.46 -15.13 -18.09
C LEU A 189 -1.64 -13.91 -17.63
N MET A 190 -0.32 -14.07 -17.41
CA MET A 190 0.57 -12.97 -17.06
C MET A 190 0.52 -11.84 -18.11
N LYS A 191 0.53 -12.20 -19.40
CA LYS A 191 0.43 -11.22 -20.49
C LYS A 191 -0.95 -10.55 -20.52
N GLN A 192 -2.02 -11.33 -20.38
CA GLN A 192 -3.39 -10.81 -20.35
C GLN A 192 -3.58 -9.78 -19.23
N ILE A 193 -3.16 -10.13 -18.01
CA ILE A 193 -3.25 -9.21 -16.86
C ILE A 193 -2.38 -7.99 -17.08
N SER A 194 -1.20 -8.13 -17.69
CA SER A 194 -0.36 -6.98 -18.04
C SER A 194 -1.09 -6.01 -18.96
N ASP A 195 -1.78 -6.51 -19.98
CA ASP A 195 -2.59 -5.71 -20.92
C ASP A 195 -3.77 -5.02 -20.22
N ASP A 196 -4.46 -5.73 -19.33
CA ASP A 196 -5.58 -5.19 -18.57
C ASP A 196 -5.11 -4.11 -17.57
N VAL A 197 -3.97 -4.31 -16.92
CA VAL A 197 -3.34 -3.30 -16.04
C VAL A 197 -2.88 -2.08 -16.83
N VAL A 198 -2.39 -2.26 -18.06
CA VAL A 198 -2.07 -1.15 -18.97
C VAL A 198 -3.32 -0.32 -19.25
N ALA A 199 -4.41 -0.97 -19.65
CA ALA A 199 -5.67 -0.29 -19.94
C ALA A 199 -6.25 0.40 -18.70
N LEU A 200 -6.21 -0.26 -17.54
CA LEU A 200 -6.66 0.29 -16.27
C LEU A 200 -5.84 1.51 -15.86
N THR A 201 -4.51 1.44 -15.95
CA THR A 201 -3.63 2.56 -15.59
C THR A 201 -3.86 3.76 -16.50
N ALA A 202 -4.03 3.52 -17.81
CA ALA A 202 -4.36 4.57 -18.77
C ALA A 202 -5.74 5.20 -18.51
N LYS A 203 -6.75 4.40 -18.12
CA LYS A 203 -8.09 4.89 -17.74
C LYS A 203 -8.03 5.94 -16.63
N TYR A 204 -7.09 5.78 -15.70
CA TYR A 204 -6.90 6.69 -14.57
C TYR A 204 -5.84 7.79 -14.83
N GLY A 205 -5.38 7.95 -16.08
CA GLY A 205 -4.39 8.97 -16.44
C GLY A 205 -3.00 8.72 -15.85
N GLY A 206 -2.69 7.47 -15.50
CA GLY A 206 -1.44 7.07 -14.87
C GLY A 206 -0.34 6.66 -15.83
N LEU A 207 0.76 6.17 -15.23
CA LEU A 207 1.94 5.62 -15.89
C LEU A 207 2.29 4.25 -15.31
N LEU A 208 2.94 3.39 -16.10
CA LEU A 208 3.32 2.04 -15.67
C LEU A 208 4.64 1.95 -14.92
N TRP A 209 5.37 3.06 -14.80
CA TRP A 209 6.69 3.12 -14.21
C TRP A 209 6.80 4.37 -13.35
N GLY A 210 6.62 4.22 -12.04
CA GLY A 210 6.90 5.25 -11.05
C GLY A 210 8.40 5.35 -10.76
N GLU A 211 9.04 4.21 -10.47
CA GLU A 211 10.38 4.14 -9.88
C GLU A 211 11.33 3.14 -10.57
N HIS A 212 10.82 2.00 -11.05
CA HIS A 212 11.62 0.81 -11.40
C HIS A 212 12.06 0.76 -12.88
N GLY A 213 11.72 1.77 -13.68
CA GLY A 213 12.08 1.85 -15.09
C GLY A 213 11.36 0.82 -15.98
N LYS A 214 11.64 0.85 -17.29
CA LYS A 214 10.74 0.24 -18.28
C LYS A 214 10.85 -1.28 -18.42
N GLY A 215 12.06 -1.83 -18.38
CA GLY A 215 12.33 -3.27 -18.46
C GLY A 215 11.58 -3.99 -19.58
N PHE A 216 11.09 -5.21 -19.29
CA PHE A 216 10.25 -6.01 -20.19
C PHE A 216 8.96 -5.28 -20.59
N ARG A 217 8.41 -4.47 -19.70
CA ARG A 217 7.17 -3.71 -19.92
C ARG A 217 7.36 -2.55 -20.90
N ALA A 218 8.58 -2.26 -21.35
CA ALA A 218 8.87 -1.23 -22.36
C ALA A 218 8.02 -1.36 -23.63
N GLU A 219 7.56 -2.58 -23.95
CA GLU A 219 6.59 -2.88 -25.01
C GLU A 219 5.36 -1.94 -24.98
N TYR A 220 4.92 -1.54 -23.79
CA TYR A 220 3.75 -0.67 -23.60
C TYR A 220 4.03 0.83 -23.75
N SER A 221 5.28 1.25 -23.95
CA SER A 221 5.66 2.67 -24.06
C SER A 221 4.82 3.47 -25.07
N PRO A 222 4.51 2.95 -26.28
CA PRO A 222 3.71 3.69 -27.27
C PRO A 222 2.29 4.03 -26.81
N ALA A 223 1.74 3.32 -25.81
CA ALA A 223 0.42 3.60 -25.28
C ALA A 223 0.39 4.86 -24.40
N PHE A 224 1.51 5.19 -23.74
CA PHE A 224 1.60 6.28 -22.74
C PHE A 224 2.34 7.52 -23.26
N PHE A 225 3.23 7.36 -24.24
CA PHE A 225 4.01 8.46 -24.79
C PHE A 225 3.72 8.56 -26.29
N ARG A 226 2.83 9.48 -26.66
CA ARG A 226 2.50 9.83 -28.05
C ARG A 226 2.95 11.24 -28.35
#